data_AF-A0A1S7QEF3-F1
#
_entry.id   AF-A0A1S7QEF3-F1
#
_cell.length_a   1.000
_cell.length_b   1.000
_cell.length_c   1.000
_cell.angle_alpha   90.00
_cell.angle_beta   90.00
_cell.angle_gamma   90.00
#
_symmetry.space_group_name_H-M   'P 1'
#
loop_
_entity.id
_entity.type
_entity.pdbx_description
1 polymer ?
#
loop_
_entity_poly.entity_id
_entity_poly.type
_entity_poly.pdbx_seq_one_letter_code
_entity_poly.pdbx_strand_id
1 'polypeptide(L)'
;MAITHPGRAYIALANYYRFEGLNDNGTTEPLAAMAGDRLQELGKLLGGLLRVVYLFSASMPGVVDHLKFRKSDNPDLDLEFVVPHDYCDFAGERLDGRLQQLAKLTGKRLAFVFE
;
A
#
# COMPACT_ATOMS: atom_id res chain seq x y z
N MET A 1 -22.74 2.41 19.43
CA MET A 1 -21.52 2.72 18.64
C MET A 1 -20.79 1.42 18.35
N ALA A 2 -20.31 1.21 17.10
CA ALA A 2 -19.89 -0.11 16.59
C ALA A 2 -18.37 -0.26 16.35
N ILE A 3 -17.52 0.55 17.00
CA ILE A 3 -16.05 0.46 16.84
C ILE A 3 -15.31 0.56 18.19
N THR A 4 -14.35 -0.34 18.39
CA THR A 4 -13.51 -0.42 19.60
C THR A 4 -12.38 0.61 19.56
N HIS A 5 -11.73 0.85 20.70
CA HIS A 5 -10.55 1.74 20.76
C HIS A 5 -9.40 1.27 19.83
N PRO A 6 -9.00 -0.02 19.82
CA PRO A 6 -8.01 -0.51 18.85
C PRO A 6 -8.46 -0.32 17.40
N GLY A 7 -9.76 -0.50 17.11
CA GLY A 7 -10.31 -0.26 15.77
C GLY A 7 -10.21 1.21 15.33
N ARG A 8 -10.41 2.16 16.24
CA ARG A 8 -10.21 3.58 15.95
C ARG A 8 -8.74 3.90 15.69
N ALA A 9 -7.85 3.34 16.51
CA ALA A 9 -6.40 3.49 16.34
C ALA A 9 -5.92 2.93 15.00
N TYR A 10 -6.42 1.75 14.58
CA TYR A 10 -6.16 1.17 13.26
C TYR A 10 -6.52 2.13 12.12
N ILE A 11 -7.73 2.70 12.13
CA ILE A 11 -8.19 3.61 11.08
C ILE A 11 -7.31 4.86 11.03
N ALA A 12 -6.95 5.41 12.19
CA ALA A 12 -6.08 6.57 12.29
C ALA A 12 -4.69 6.27 11.71
N LEU A 13 -4.06 5.16 12.12
CA LEU A 13 -2.75 4.72 11.63
C LEU A 13 -2.75 4.46 10.12
N ALA A 14 -3.75 3.73 9.59
CA ALA A 14 -3.81 3.42 8.17
C ALA A 14 -3.86 4.69 7.30
N ASN A 15 -4.65 5.69 7.71
CA ASN A 15 -4.72 6.97 7.01
C ASN A 15 -3.45 7.80 7.23
N TYR A 16 -2.87 7.79 8.43
CA TYR A 16 -1.59 8.44 8.69
C TYR A 16 -0.51 7.92 7.74
N TYR A 17 -0.31 6.60 7.69
CA TYR A 17 0.68 5.99 6.81
C TYR A 17 0.40 6.23 5.32
N ARG A 18 -0.87 6.29 4.91
CA ARG A 18 -1.26 6.64 3.54
C ARG A 18 -0.69 8.00 3.13
N PHE A 19 -0.77 9.01 3.99
CA PHE A 19 -0.31 10.37 3.67
C PHE A 19 1.17 10.58 4.00
N GLU A 20 1.60 10.24 5.21
CA GLU A 20 2.93 10.55 5.74
C GLU A 20 4.02 9.52 5.37
N GLY A 21 3.63 8.32 4.92
CA GLY A 21 4.55 7.23 4.62
C GLY A 21 4.66 6.20 5.75
N LEU A 22 5.38 5.11 5.50
CA LEU A 22 5.29 3.86 6.28
C LEU A 22 6.20 3.81 7.53
N ASN A 23 6.90 4.91 7.81
CA ASN A 23 7.80 4.99 8.96
C ASN A 23 7.02 5.34 10.22
N ASP A 24 7.34 4.69 11.32
CA ASP A 24 6.86 5.06 12.64
C ASP A 24 7.61 6.29 13.17
N ASN A 25 6.92 7.10 13.97
CA ASN A 25 7.49 8.21 14.71
C ASN A 25 6.73 8.44 16.04
N GLY A 26 7.12 9.46 16.80
CA GLY A 26 6.47 9.78 18.08
C GLY A 26 4.96 10.08 17.97
N THR A 27 4.45 10.44 16.79
CA THR A 27 3.01 10.64 16.56
C THR A 27 2.26 9.31 16.45
N THR A 28 2.88 8.29 15.84
CA THR A 28 2.25 6.98 15.65
C THR A 28 2.37 6.08 16.87
N GLU A 29 3.37 6.29 17.74
CA GLU A 29 3.65 5.44 18.92
C GLU A 29 2.43 5.22 19.85
N PRO A 30 1.68 6.24 20.31
CA PRO A 30 0.55 6.02 21.21
C PRO A 30 -0.60 5.26 20.54
N LEU A 31 -0.80 5.49 19.24
CA LEU A 31 -1.82 4.81 18.45
C LEU A 31 -1.43 3.35 18.18
N ALA A 32 -0.16 3.11 17.88
CA ALA A 32 0.39 1.76 17.70
C ALA A 32 0.22 0.93 18.98
N ALA A 33 0.57 1.50 20.14
CA ALA A 33 0.38 0.85 21.44
C ALA A 33 -1.10 0.52 21.72
N MET A 34 -2.04 1.40 21.32
CA MET A 34 -3.47 1.17 21.47
C MET A 34 -4.02 0.12 20.49
N ALA A 35 -3.51 0.09 19.25
CA ALA A 35 -3.95 -0.83 18.21
C ALA A 35 -3.39 -2.25 18.42
N GLY A 36 -2.16 -2.35 18.94
CA GLY A 36 -1.36 -3.57 18.97
C GLY A 36 -0.74 -3.90 17.61
N ASP A 37 0.31 -4.71 17.63
CA ASP A 37 1.19 -5.00 16.48
C ASP A 37 0.42 -5.46 15.24
N ARG A 38 -0.56 -6.36 15.41
CA ARG A 38 -1.31 -6.90 14.28
C ARG A 38 -2.08 -5.81 13.52
N LEU A 39 -2.74 -4.90 14.23
CA LEU A 39 -3.50 -3.83 13.61
C LEU A 39 -2.58 -2.73 13.07
N GLN A 40 -1.48 -2.43 13.75
CA GLN A 40 -0.47 -1.51 13.22
C GLN A 40 0.07 -1.98 11.87
N GLU A 41 0.48 -3.24 11.77
CA GLU A 41 1.03 -3.82 10.54
C GLU A 41 -0.02 -3.89 9.41
N LEU A 42 -1.28 -4.21 9.73
CA LEU A 42 -2.38 -4.10 8.76
C LEU A 42 -2.62 -2.65 8.31
N GLY A 43 -2.42 -1.68 9.22
CA GLY A 43 -2.52 -0.26 8.92
C GLY A 43 -1.43 0.18 7.95
N LYS A 44 -0.18 -0.23 8.18
CA LYS A 44 0.95 0.02 7.27
C LYS A 44 0.70 -0.63 5.91
N LEU A 45 0.24 -1.88 5.89
CA LEU A 45 -0.06 -2.58 4.64
C LEU A 45 -1.10 -1.83 3.82
N LEU A 46 -2.22 -1.44 4.43
CA LEU A 46 -3.27 -0.67 3.76
C LEU A 46 -2.76 0.69 3.29
N GLY A 47 -2.03 1.42 4.14
CA GLY A 47 -1.43 2.70 3.77
C GLY A 47 -0.47 2.58 2.59
N GLY A 48 0.37 1.55 2.57
CA GLY A 48 1.31 1.25 1.49
C GLY A 48 0.60 0.93 0.17
N LEU A 49 -0.42 0.08 0.21
CA LEU A 49 -1.25 -0.24 -0.96
C LEU A 49 -1.93 1.02 -1.53
N LEU A 50 -2.56 1.82 -0.67
CA LEU A 50 -3.25 3.06 -1.06
C LEU A 50 -2.29 4.08 -1.69
N ARG A 51 -1.03 4.13 -1.24
CA ARG A 51 0.00 5.01 -1.83
C ARG A 51 0.40 4.61 -3.25
N VAL A 52 0.37 3.32 -3.57
CA VAL A 52 0.65 2.83 -4.92
C VAL A 52 -0.54 3.16 -5.83
N VAL A 53 -1.76 2.72 -5.46
CA VAL A 53 -2.95 2.90 -6.32
C VAL A 53 -3.40 4.36 -6.46
N TYR A 54 -3.04 5.24 -5.54
CA TYR A 54 -3.32 6.68 -5.66
C TYR A 54 -2.64 7.31 -6.87
N LEU A 55 -1.45 6.82 -7.26
CA LEU A 55 -0.71 7.36 -8.41
C LEU A 55 -1.36 7.00 -9.76
N PHE A 56 -2.19 5.96 -9.79
CA PHE A 56 -3.03 5.61 -10.96
C PHE A 56 -4.39 6.29 -10.91
N SER A 57 -5.07 6.22 -9.75
CA SER A 57 -6.45 6.67 -9.63
C SER A 57 -6.62 8.18 -9.48
N ALA A 58 -5.61 8.90 -9.00
CA ALA A 58 -5.72 10.31 -8.59
C ALA A 58 -6.94 10.59 -7.67
N SER A 59 -7.34 9.60 -6.86
CA SER A 59 -8.55 9.63 -6.03
C SER A 59 -9.87 9.74 -6.80
N MET A 60 -9.88 9.33 -8.07
CA MET A 60 -11.05 9.22 -8.94
C MET A 60 -11.40 7.74 -9.22
N PRO A 61 -12.67 7.42 -9.47
CA PRO A 61 -13.10 6.06 -9.82
C PRO A 61 -12.65 5.64 -11.23
N GLY A 62 -12.77 4.34 -11.53
CA GLY A 62 -12.63 3.80 -12.89
C GLY A 62 -11.26 3.19 -13.25
N VAL A 63 -10.27 3.25 -12.35
CA VAL A 63 -8.92 2.72 -12.61
C VAL A 63 -8.58 1.52 -11.72
N VAL A 64 -8.79 1.64 -10.40
CA VAL A 64 -8.28 0.66 -9.41
C VAL A 64 -8.79 -0.76 -9.64
N ASP A 65 -10.04 -0.92 -10.08
CA ASP A 65 -10.67 -2.24 -10.29
C ASP A 65 -10.01 -3.05 -11.43
N HIS A 66 -9.22 -2.40 -12.28
CA HIS A 66 -8.47 -3.03 -13.37
C HIS A 66 -7.04 -3.42 -12.96
N LEU A 67 -6.57 -2.95 -11.79
CA LEU A 67 -5.23 -3.21 -11.29
C LEU A 67 -5.25 -4.41 -10.35
N LYS A 68 -4.28 -5.31 -10.48
CA LYS A 68 -4.24 -6.54 -9.67
C LYS A 68 -2.82 -6.99 -9.35
N PHE A 69 -2.67 -7.63 -8.20
CA PHE A 69 -1.49 -8.44 -7.92
C PHE A 69 -1.70 -9.87 -8.42
N ARG A 70 -0.68 -10.47 -9.03
CA ARG A 70 -0.62 -11.90 -9.33
C ARG A 70 0.72 -12.48 -8.89
N LYS A 71 0.80 -13.81 -8.77
CA LYS A 71 2.10 -14.49 -8.59
C LYS A 71 2.92 -14.35 -9.87
N SER A 72 4.22 -14.13 -9.72
CA SER A 72 5.14 -14.12 -10.86
C SER A 72 5.54 -15.54 -11.24
N ASP A 73 5.74 -15.78 -12.54
CA ASP A 73 6.42 -16.97 -13.04
C ASP A 73 7.96 -16.81 -12.99
N ASN A 74 8.45 -15.58 -12.80
CA ASN A 74 9.88 -15.30 -12.63
C ASN A 74 10.31 -15.68 -11.19
N PRO A 75 11.28 -16.59 -11.00
CA PRO A 75 11.75 -16.99 -9.66
C PRO A 75 12.36 -15.85 -8.84
N ASP A 76 12.76 -14.76 -9.48
CA ASP A 76 13.31 -13.57 -8.83
C ASP A 76 12.24 -12.61 -8.28
N LEU A 77 10.96 -12.85 -8.58
CA LEU A 77 9.83 -12.04 -8.14
C LEU A 77 8.80 -12.89 -7.39
N ASP A 78 8.19 -12.33 -6.36
CA ASP A 78 7.14 -13.03 -5.61
C ASP A 78 5.74 -12.67 -6.15
N LEU A 79 5.53 -11.38 -6.46
CA LEU A 79 4.29 -10.87 -7.01
C LEU A 79 4.56 -9.80 -8.08
N GLU A 80 3.69 -9.78 -9.07
CA GLU A 80 3.62 -8.75 -10.12
C GLU A 80 2.39 -7.89 -9.90
N PHE A 81 2.56 -6.57 -10.01
CA PHE A 81 1.46 -5.62 -10.10
C PHE A 81 1.13 -5.39 -11.57
N VAL A 82 0.03 -5.97 -12.03
CA VAL A 82 -0.38 -5.95 -13.43
C VAL A 82 -1.16 -4.68 -13.72
N VAL A 83 -0.70 -3.95 -14.73
CA VAL A 83 -1.29 -2.72 -15.25
C VAL A 83 -1.70 -2.98 -16.70
N PRO A 84 -3.01 -2.95 -17.02
CA PRO A 84 -3.48 -3.07 -18.40
C PRO A 84 -2.89 -2.00 -19.33
N HIS A 85 -2.84 -2.32 -20.63
CA HIS A 85 -2.24 -1.47 -21.65
C HIS A 85 -2.76 -0.02 -21.66
N ASP A 86 -4.06 0.16 -21.40
CA ASP A 86 -4.74 1.47 -21.36
C ASP A 86 -4.15 2.44 -20.31
N TYR A 87 -3.36 1.93 -19.36
CA TYR A 87 -2.74 2.71 -18.28
C TYR A 87 -1.20 2.71 -18.34
N CYS A 88 -0.59 2.31 -19.46
CA CYS A 88 0.87 2.29 -19.63
C CYS A 88 1.53 3.66 -19.50
N ASP A 89 0.85 4.72 -19.89
CA ASP A 89 1.36 6.10 -19.81
C ASP A 89 1.52 6.60 -18.36
N PHE A 90 0.98 5.88 -17.36
CA PHE A 90 1.20 6.19 -15.95
C PHE A 90 2.58 5.75 -15.45
N ALA A 91 3.32 4.94 -16.21
CA ALA A 91 4.64 4.44 -15.82
C ALA A 91 5.63 5.58 -15.49
N GLY A 92 6.38 5.44 -14.40
CA GLY A 92 7.40 6.41 -14.02
C GLY A 92 8.01 6.18 -12.66
N GLU A 93 9.14 6.84 -12.40
CA GLU A 93 10.01 6.60 -11.23
C GLU A 93 9.28 6.71 -9.89
N ARG A 94 8.26 7.57 -9.81
CA ARG A 94 7.48 7.75 -8.58
C ARG A 94 6.66 6.51 -8.22
N LEU A 95 6.13 5.79 -9.21
CA LEU A 95 5.42 4.53 -9.00
C LEU A 95 6.39 3.47 -8.49
N ASP A 96 7.54 3.34 -9.12
CA ASP A 96 8.57 2.37 -8.73
C ASP A 96 8.99 2.59 -7.29
N GLY A 97 9.25 3.84 -6.90
CA GLY A 97 9.58 4.20 -5.52
C GLY A 97 8.51 3.76 -4.51
N ARG A 98 7.21 3.89 -4.83
CA ARG A 98 6.11 3.44 -3.95
C ARG A 98 6.00 1.93 -3.89
N LEU A 99 6.14 1.24 -5.01
CA LEU A 99 6.08 -0.21 -5.05
C LEU A 99 7.26 -0.83 -4.28
N GLN A 100 8.46 -0.26 -4.39
CA GLN A 100 9.63 -0.70 -3.63
C GLN A 100 9.50 -0.44 -2.12
N GLN A 101 8.82 0.63 -1.70
CA GLN A 101 8.48 0.83 -0.29
C GLN A 101 7.54 -0.28 0.22
N LEU A 102 6.54 -0.67 -0.56
CA LEU A 102 5.64 -1.79 -0.23
C LEU A 102 6.37 -3.14 -0.24
N ALA A 103 7.30 -3.34 -1.17
CA ALA A 103 8.15 -4.53 -1.26
C ALA A 103 8.96 -4.72 0.04
N LYS A 104 9.63 -3.67 0.48
CA LYS A 104 10.39 -3.66 1.75
C LYS A 104 9.50 -3.92 2.97
N LEU A 105 8.32 -3.28 3.04
CA LEU A 105 7.38 -3.49 4.14
C LEU A 105 6.91 -4.96 4.22
N THR A 106 6.56 -5.54 3.08
CA THR A 106 5.97 -6.89 3.03
C THR A 106 6.99 -8.02 3.01
N GLY A 107 8.28 -7.70 2.84
CA GLY A 107 9.35 -8.67 2.63
C GLY A 107 9.16 -9.48 1.34
N LYS A 108 8.48 -8.91 0.34
CA LYS A 108 8.22 -9.55 -0.97
C LYS A 108 8.90 -8.77 -2.08
N ARG A 109 9.43 -9.48 -3.07
CA ARG A 109 9.98 -8.91 -4.30
C ARG A 109 8.82 -8.59 -5.24
N LEU A 110 8.60 -7.30 -5.48
CA LEU A 110 7.48 -6.78 -6.26
C LEU A 110 7.99 -6.05 -7.50
N ALA A 111 7.30 -6.20 -8.63
CA ALA A 111 7.55 -5.45 -9.86
C ALA A 111 6.23 -5.11 -10.57
N PHE A 112 6.24 -4.06 -11.39
CA PHE A 112 5.15 -3.78 -12.31
C PHE A 112 5.26 -4.65 -13.56
N VAL A 113 4.12 -5.01 -14.12
CA VAL A 113 3.99 -5.53 -15.48
C VAL A 113 2.96 -4.66 -16.18
N PHE A 114 3.45 -3.84 -17.11
CA PHE A 114 2.62 -3.05 -18.01
C PHE A 114 2.36 -3.90 -19.26
N GLU A 115 1.09 -4.23 -19.53
CA GLU A 115 0.66 -5.09 -20.64
C GLU A 115 0.75 -4.41 -22.02
#